data_AF-A5BLB8-F1
#
_entry.id   AF-A5BLB8-F1
#
_cell.length_a   1.000
_cell.length_b   1.000
_cell.length_c   1.000
_cell.angle_alpha   90.00
_cell.angle_beta   90.00
_cell.angle_gamma   90.00
#
_symmetry.space_group_name_H-M   'P 1'
#
loop_
_entity.id
_entity.type
_entity.pdbx_description
1 polymer ?
#
loop_
_entity_poly.entity_id
_entity_poly.type
_entity_poly.pdbx_seq_one_letter_code
_entity_poly.pdbx_strand_id
1 'polypeptide(L)'
;MMYMGTPRDYEYYVALRVMMRSLMKLKVEADLVVIASTDVPLRWVQALEQEDGAKVVRVKNMNNPYKNQDHFDMRFKLTLNKLYAWSLVDYDRVIMLDSDNLFLQKTDELFQCGQFCAVFINPCIFHTGLFVLQPSMEVFRSMLHELAIGRENRDGADQGFLASYFPDLLDQPMFHQPPNATKLDGNYRLPLGYQMDASYYYLKLRWTIPCGPNSVITFPSAPWLKPWYWWSWPVLPLGLSWHRQRLQTLGYNAEMPVVLMQWIVYLGVIAMARLARSNLSKLCYRRVEKSSSSIQTGLKLLTLWSIVAAYVLPFFLIPRTVHPLLGWTLYLVGSFALSSIAMNAFLLPMLAVLTPGLGILGALLVMAFPWYPDGVVRALVVFAYAFCCAPIAWTSLVKIMTCHQVSPEKETKAAASWFPQLTPCPEQEV
;
A
#
# COMPACT_ATOMS: atom_id res chain seq x y z
N MET A 1 -4.68 18.18 6.50
CA MET A 1 -5.51 17.84 7.69
C MET A 1 -5.02 16.51 8.25
N MET A 2 -4.97 16.35 9.57
CA MET A 2 -4.66 15.10 10.25
C MET A 2 -5.76 14.77 11.27
N TYR A 3 -6.29 13.56 11.23
CA TYR A 3 -7.26 13.07 12.22
C TYR A 3 -7.00 11.61 12.57
N MET A 4 -7.58 11.15 13.68
CA MET A 4 -7.48 9.76 14.13
C MET A 4 -8.83 9.05 14.08
N GLY A 5 -8.79 7.74 14.02
CA GLY A 5 -9.98 6.88 14.04
C GLY A 5 -9.96 5.76 13.00
N THR A 6 -8.83 5.54 12.32
CA THR A 6 -8.70 4.49 11.30
C THR A 6 -7.48 3.60 11.56
N PRO A 7 -7.49 2.34 11.10
CA PRO A 7 -6.30 1.47 11.18
C PRO A 7 -5.07 1.96 10.38
N ARG A 8 -5.20 3.06 9.63
CA ARG A 8 -4.18 3.61 8.72
C ARG A 8 -3.64 4.95 9.19
N ASP A 9 -4.05 5.44 10.36
CA ASP A 9 -3.67 6.77 10.86
C ASP A 9 -2.15 7.00 10.85
N TYR A 10 -1.37 5.99 11.23
CA TYR A 10 0.09 6.08 11.20
C TYR A 10 0.67 6.26 9.78
N GLU A 11 0.04 5.64 8.79
CA GLU A 11 0.48 5.72 7.40
C GLU A 11 0.29 7.13 6.84
N TYR A 12 -0.87 7.73 7.13
CA TYR A 12 -1.18 9.11 6.76
C TYR A 12 -0.35 10.13 7.54
N TYR A 13 -0.04 9.85 8.81
CA TYR A 13 0.93 10.63 9.57
C TYR A 13 2.30 10.65 8.89
N VAL A 14 2.85 9.48 8.52
CA VAL A 14 4.12 9.40 7.78
C VAL A 14 4.03 10.14 6.45
N ALA A 15 2.94 9.97 5.70
CA ALA A 15 2.72 10.66 4.42
C ALA A 15 2.73 12.19 4.57
N LEU A 16 2.01 12.71 5.56
CA LEU A 16 1.96 14.13 5.88
C LEU A 16 3.35 14.69 6.21
N ARG A 17 4.12 14.00 7.05
CA ARG A 17 5.48 14.43 7.41
C ARG A 17 6.42 14.47 6.21
N VAL A 18 6.35 13.46 5.34
CA VAL A 18 7.13 13.43 4.10
C VAL A 18 6.77 14.62 3.23
N MET A 19 5.47 14.89 3.02
CA MET A 19 5.01 16.03 2.24
C MET A 19 5.49 17.37 2.82
N MET A 20 5.31 17.60 4.12
CA MET A 20 5.71 18.85 4.79
C MET A 20 7.21 19.10 4.68
N ARG A 21 8.04 18.07 4.97
CA ARG A 21 9.50 18.19 4.83
C ARG A 21 9.94 18.38 3.38
N SER A 22 9.26 17.76 2.43
CA SER A 22 9.55 17.98 1.00
C SER A 22 9.23 19.41 0.58
N LEU A 23 8.15 20.02 1.07
CA LEU A 23 7.84 21.43 0.83
C LEU A 23 8.89 22.37 1.43
N MET A 24 9.35 22.11 2.67
CA MET A 24 10.47 22.87 3.25
C MET A 24 11.73 22.81 2.39
N LYS A 25 12.06 21.63 1.85
CA LYS A 25 13.21 21.45 0.96
C LYS A 25 13.09 22.25 -0.33
N LEU A 26 11.87 22.43 -0.82
CA LEU A 26 11.55 23.28 -1.98
C LEU A 26 11.61 24.78 -1.65
N LYS A 27 11.85 25.17 -0.39
CA LYS A 27 11.96 26.56 0.07
C LYS A 27 10.72 27.39 -0.28
N VAL A 28 9.55 26.82 0.02
CA VAL A 28 8.29 27.58 0.00
C VAL A 28 8.37 28.77 0.97
N GLU A 29 7.80 29.91 0.59
CA GLU A 29 7.80 31.12 1.43
C GLU A 29 6.65 31.13 2.44
N ALA A 30 5.61 30.33 2.18
CA ALA A 30 4.43 30.26 3.03
C ALA A 30 4.67 29.43 4.30
N ASP A 31 3.90 29.76 5.33
CA ASP A 31 3.79 28.93 6.53
C ASP A 31 3.26 27.53 6.18
N LEU A 32 3.85 26.50 6.78
CA LEU A 32 3.32 25.14 6.74
C LEU A 32 2.37 24.93 7.90
N VAL A 33 1.07 24.77 7.63
CA VAL A 33 0.03 24.61 8.66
C VAL A 33 -0.57 23.22 8.61
N VAL A 34 -0.64 22.56 9.76
CA VAL A 34 -1.36 21.28 9.91
C VAL A 34 -2.58 21.50 10.79
N ILE A 35 -3.77 21.39 10.20
CA ILE A 35 -5.01 21.25 10.97
C ILE A 35 -5.05 19.82 11.53
N ALA A 36 -5.06 19.66 12.85
CA ALA A 36 -5.04 18.38 13.53
C ALA A 36 -6.27 18.22 14.44
N SER A 37 -6.98 17.09 14.35
CA SER A 37 -8.06 16.81 15.30
C SER A 37 -7.52 16.70 16.72
N THR A 38 -8.33 17.00 17.74
CA THR A 38 -7.94 16.83 19.15
C THR A 38 -7.47 15.42 19.50
N ASP A 39 -7.93 14.41 18.75
CA ASP A 39 -7.60 13.00 18.95
C ASP A 39 -6.19 12.62 18.45
N VAL A 40 -5.52 13.50 17.70
CA VAL A 40 -4.13 13.28 17.27
C VAL A 40 -3.22 13.26 18.50
N PRO A 41 -2.39 12.21 18.69
CA PRO A 41 -1.51 12.11 19.85
C PRO A 41 -0.58 13.32 19.98
N LEU A 42 -0.42 13.82 21.20
CA LEU A 42 0.43 15.00 21.46
C LEU A 42 1.88 14.79 20.98
N ARG A 43 2.42 13.57 21.08
CA ARG A 43 3.74 13.24 20.53
C ARG A 43 3.86 13.47 19.02
N TRP A 44 2.78 13.28 18.26
CA TRP A 44 2.77 13.50 16.81
C TRP A 44 2.66 14.98 16.50
N VAL A 45 1.85 15.72 17.28
CA VAL A 45 1.76 17.18 17.21
C VAL A 45 3.14 17.80 17.48
N GLN A 46 3.80 17.40 18.57
CA GLN A 46 5.15 17.87 18.92
C GLN A 46 6.16 17.57 17.82
N ALA A 47 6.13 16.38 17.22
CA ALA A 47 7.02 16.05 16.11
C ALA A 47 6.75 16.92 14.86
N LEU A 48 5.48 17.22 14.54
CA LEU A 48 5.13 18.11 13.43
C LEU A 48 5.63 19.55 13.68
N GLU A 49 5.51 20.04 14.92
CA GLU A 49 5.94 21.39 15.28
C GLU A 49 7.46 21.52 15.35
N GLN A 50 8.11 20.63 16.12
CA GLN A 50 9.52 20.76 16.49
C GLN A 50 10.46 20.19 15.44
N GLU A 51 10.07 19.10 14.76
CA GLU A 51 10.93 18.43 13.78
C GLU A 51 10.58 18.78 12.33
N ASP A 52 9.32 19.08 12.04
CA ASP A 52 8.85 19.34 10.68
C ASP A 52 8.53 20.82 10.40
N GLY A 53 8.73 21.70 11.39
CA GLY A 53 8.58 23.15 11.25
C GLY A 53 7.14 23.60 10.95
N ALA A 54 6.14 22.75 11.18
CA ALA A 54 4.75 23.06 10.89
C ALA A 54 4.05 23.74 12.07
N LYS A 55 3.19 24.72 11.81
CA LYS A 55 2.25 25.27 12.79
C LYS A 55 1.06 24.33 12.91
N VAL A 56 0.78 23.81 14.10
CA VAL A 56 -0.35 22.87 14.29
C VAL A 56 -1.57 23.58 14.89
N VAL A 57 -2.67 23.57 14.14
CA VAL A 57 -3.96 24.11 14.59
C VAL A 57 -4.84 22.96 15.06
N ARG A 58 -5.10 22.88 16.36
CA ARG A 58 -5.93 21.81 16.94
C ARG A 58 -7.41 22.13 16.87
N VAL A 59 -8.20 21.23 16.28
CA VAL A 59 -9.65 21.39 16.08
C VAL A 59 -10.42 20.20 16.61
N LYS A 60 -11.68 20.40 17.00
CA LYS A 60 -12.57 19.28 17.33
C LYS A 60 -13.05 18.61 16.05
N ASN A 61 -13.27 17.30 16.10
CA ASN A 61 -13.82 16.58 14.96
C ASN A 61 -15.25 17.06 14.66
N MET A 62 -15.51 17.40 13.40
CA MET A 62 -16.86 17.72 12.94
C MET A 62 -17.71 16.45 12.82
N ASN A 63 -18.98 16.56 13.18
CA ASN A 63 -19.94 15.49 12.97
C ASN A 63 -20.33 15.47 11.49
N ASN A 64 -20.07 14.35 10.80
CA ASN A 64 -20.55 14.16 9.44
C ASN A 64 -22.05 13.80 9.44
N PRO A 65 -22.95 14.67 8.93
CA PRO A 65 -24.39 14.40 8.92
C PRO A 65 -24.77 13.25 7.98
N TYR A 66 -23.92 12.94 7.00
CA TYR A 66 -24.14 11.91 5.98
C TYR A 66 -23.73 10.51 6.44
N LYS A 67 -23.16 10.35 7.64
CA LYS A 67 -22.65 9.08 8.16
C LYS A 67 -23.68 7.94 8.27
N ASN A 68 -24.97 8.29 8.22
CA ASN A 68 -26.09 7.34 8.30
C ASN A 68 -26.77 7.11 6.93
N GLN A 69 -26.26 7.69 5.84
CA GLN A 69 -26.77 7.43 4.50
C GLN A 69 -26.49 5.99 4.08
N ASP A 70 -27.34 5.46 3.21
CA ASP A 70 -27.12 4.14 2.61
C ASP A 70 -25.79 4.12 1.84
N HIS A 71 -25.04 3.03 1.97
CA HIS A 71 -23.73 2.84 1.36
C HIS A 71 -22.65 3.85 1.76
N PHE A 72 -22.79 4.54 2.90
CA PHE A 72 -21.74 5.42 3.42
C PHE A 72 -20.43 4.67 3.69
N ASP A 73 -19.33 5.14 3.10
CA ASP A 73 -17.99 4.61 3.41
C ASP A 73 -17.47 5.23 4.71
N MET A 74 -17.30 4.38 5.73
CA MET A 74 -16.83 4.79 7.06
C MET A 74 -15.50 5.55 7.05
N ARG A 75 -14.67 5.41 6.00
CA ARG A 75 -13.46 6.21 5.84
C ARG A 75 -13.74 7.72 5.74
N PHE A 76 -14.93 8.12 5.29
CA PHE A 76 -15.32 9.51 5.09
C PHE A 76 -15.91 10.17 6.34
N LYS A 77 -15.94 9.45 7.47
CA LYS A 77 -16.50 9.96 8.73
C LYS A 77 -15.92 11.31 9.16
N LEU A 78 -14.64 11.57 8.86
CA LEU A 78 -13.90 12.74 9.35
C LEU A 78 -13.37 13.65 8.22
N THR A 79 -13.73 13.38 6.96
CA THR A 79 -13.22 14.17 5.82
C THR A 79 -13.71 15.62 5.85
N LEU A 80 -14.91 15.87 6.37
CA LEU A 80 -15.44 17.23 6.50
C LEU A 80 -14.59 18.14 7.39
N ASN A 81 -13.70 17.61 8.25
CA ASN A 81 -12.71 18.42 8.97
C ASN A 81 -11.88 19.33 8.05
N LYS A 82 -11.77 19.00 6.76
CA LYS A 82 -11.16 19.83 5.73
C LYS A 82 -11.72 21.25 5.66
N LEU A 83 -13.00 21.45 6.01
CA LEU A 83 -13.65 22.77 5.95
C LEU A 83 -13.07 23.77 6.97
N TYR A 84 -12.39 23.31 8.02
CA TYR A 84 -11.65 24.20 8.94
C TYR A 84 -10.57 25.03 8.23
N ALA A 85 -10.17 24.67 7.01
CA ALA A 85 -9.26 25.49 6.23
C ALA A 85 -9.80 26.92 6.00
N TRP A 86 -11.13 27.10 5.91
CA TRP A 86 -11.75 28.42 5.81
C TRP A 86 -11.75 29.23 7.12
N SER A 87 -11.54 28.59 8.28
CA SER A 87 -11.47 29.31 9.56
C SER A 87 -10.09 29.90 9.86
N LEU A 88 -9.09 29.66 9.00
CA LEU A 88 -7.71 30.16 9.15
C LEU A 88 -7.58 31.64 8.75
N VAL A 89 -8.41 32.52 9.32
CA VAL A 89 -8.55 33.93 8.94
C VAL A 89 -7.33 34.82 9.23
N ASP A 90 -6.32 34.29 9.93
CA ASP A 90 -5.01 34.94 10.07
C ASP A 90 -4.18 34.91 8.76
N TYR A 91 -4.64 34.12 7.77
CA TYR A 91 -4.02 33.99 6.46
C TYR A 91 -4.88 34.64 5.38
N ASP A 92 -4.25 35.36 4.46
CA ASP A 92 -4.93 35.97 3.31
C ASP A 92 -5.27 34.94 2.21
N ARG A 93 -4.41 33.91 2.07
CA ARG A 93 -4.57 32.80 1.12
C ARG A 93 -4.04 31.51 1.74
N VAL A 94 -4.77 30.41 1.52
CA VAL A 94 -4.39 29.07 1.97
C VAL A 94 -4.46 28.11 0.79
N ILE A 95 -3.43 27.27 0.64
CA ILE A 95 -3.46 26.13 -0.27
C ILE A 95 -3.73 24.89 0.57
N MET A 96 -4.93 24.32 0.44
CA MET A 96 -5.29 23.09 1.13
C MET A 96 -4.74 21.89 0.37
N LEU A 97 -4.05 20.99 1.10
CA LEU A 97 -3.35 19.84 0.55
C LEU A 97 -3.77 18.55 1.24
N ASP A 98 -4.02 17.52 0.44
CA ASP A 98 -4.09 16.15 0.94
C ASP A 98 -2.68 15.59 1.14
N SER A 99 -2.51 14.74 2.16
CA SER A 99 -1.19 14.19 2.51
C SER A 99 -0.62 13.22 1.46
N ASP A 100 -1.41 12.89 0.44
CA ASP A 100 -1.01 12.08 -0.71
C ASP A 100 -0.67 12.92 -1.95
N ASN A 101 -0.36 14.20 -1.75
CA ASN A 101 0.33 15.01 -2.75
C ASN A 101 1.85 14.84 -2.66
N LEU A 102 2.51 14.83 -3.83
CA LEU A 102 3.95 14.86 -3.97
C LEU A 102 4.36 16.02 -4.88
N PHE A 103 5.02 17.01 -4.29
CA PHE A 103 5.50 18.21 -5.01
C PHE A 103 6.82 17.91 -5.71
N LEU A 104 6.86 18.20 -7.00
CA LEU A 104 8.04 18.11 -7.86
C LEU A 104 8.83 19.43 -7.87
N GLN A 105 8.13 20.55 -7.71
CA GLN A 105 8.69 21.90 -7.65
C GLN A 105 7.86 22.79 -6.73
N LYS A 106 8.41 23.95 -6.37
CA LYS A 106 7.74 25.01 -5.62
C LYS A 106 6.54 25.55 -6.42
N THR A 107 5.43 25.86 -5.75
CA THR A 107 4.17 26.30 -6.38
C THR A 107 3.58 27.55 -5.70
N ASP A 108 4.44 28.47 -5.26
CA ASP A 108 4.01 29.66 -4.50
C ASP A 108 3.18 30.64 -5.36
N GLU A 109 3.26 30.54 -6.69
CA GLU A 109 2.40 31.30 -7.59
C GLU A 109 0.91 31.00 -7.40
N LEU A 110 0.54 29.85 -6.84
CA LEU A 110 -0.85 29.52 -6.50
C LEU A 110 -1.45 30.47 -5.46
N PHE A 111 -0.64 31.11 -4.61
CA PHE A 111 -1.11 32.13 -3.67
C PHE A 111 -1.59 33.42 -4.36
N GLN A 112 -1.38 33.56 -5.68
CA GLN A 112 -1.93 34.67 -6.48
C GLN A 112 -3.33 34.35 -7.00
N CYS A 113 -3.82 33.12 -6.83
CA CYS A 113 -5.18 32.78 -7.21
C CYS A 113 -6.22 33.48 -6.31
N GLY A 114 -7.47 33.54 -6.78
CA GLY A 114 -8.56 34.23 -6.09
C GLY A 114 -9.14 33.46 -4.89
N GLN A 115 -10.45 33.59 -4.67
CA GLN A 115 -11.13 33.11 -3.46
C GLN A 115 -11.26 31.60 -3.39
N PHE A 116 -11.42 30.93 -4.53
CA PHE A 116 -11.45 29.48 -4.62
C PHE A 116 -10.92 29.02 -5.96
N CYS A 117 -9.88 28.18 -5.94
CA CYS A 117 -9.30 27.63 -7.14
C CYS A 117 -8.96 26.16 -6.99
N ALA A 118 -9.40 25.32 -7.92
CA ALA A 118 -9.16 23.89 -7.87
C ALA A 118 -8.90 23.29 -9.25
N VAL A 119 -8.23 22.14 -9.28
CA VAL A 119 -7.96 21.38 -10.51
C VAL A 119 -9.12 20.45 -10.81
N PHE A 120 -9.47 20.26 -12.09
CA PHE A 120 -10.52 19.34 -12.51
C PHE A 120 -10.01 17.90 -12.69
N ILE A 121 -10.60 16.93 -11.98
CA ILE A 121 -10.25 15.49 -12.13
C ILE A 121 -10.91 14.90 -13.38
N ASN A 122 -12.09 15.40 -13.72
CA ASN A 122 -12.80 15.11 -14.95
C ASN A 122 -13.46 16.40 -15.46
N PRO A 123 -14.06 16.41 -16.66
CA PRO A 123 -14.61 17.64 -17.24
C PRO A 123 -15.70 18.34 -16.42
N CYS A 124 -16.27 17.72 -15.38
CA CYS A 124 -17.41 18.26 -14.61
C CYS A 124 -17.10 18.49 -13.13
N ILE A 125 -16.11 17.79 -12.57
CA ILE A 125 -15.86 17.75 -11.13
C ILE A 125 -14.42 18.16 -10.85
N PHE A 126 -14.26 19.17 -9.99
CA PHE A 126 -12.95 19.52 -9.43
C PHE A 126 -12.52 18.57 -8.33
N HIS A 127 -11.22 18.36 -8.18
CA HIS A 127 -10.64 17.52 -7.16
C HIS A 127 -10.37 18.32 -5.89
N THR A 128 -10.74 17.79 -4.72
CA THR A 128 -10.50 18.48 -3.45
C THR A 128 -9.12 18.21 -2.87
N GLY A 129 -8.28 17.38 -3.51
CA GLY A 129 -6.96 17.06 -2.96
C GLY A 129 -5.97 18.21 -2.96
N LEU A 130 -6.15 19.19 -3.86
CA LEU A 130 -5.40 20.45 -3.85
C LEU A 130 -6.33 21.57 -4.30
N PHE A 131 -6.50 22.59 -3.46
CA PHE A 131 -7.20 23.80 -3.85
C PHE A 131 -6.69 25.03 -3.10
N VAL A 132 -6.78 26.18 -3.74
CA VAL A 132 -6.53 27.49 -3.14
C VAL A 132 -7.85 28.01 -2.58
N LEU A 133 -7.80 28.65 -1.42
CA LEU A 133 -8.94 29.34 -0.84
C LEU A 133 -8.52 30.67 -0.19
N GLN A 134 -9.44 31.63 -0.14
CA GLN A 134 -9.39 32.76 0.78
C GLN A 134 -10.15 32.41 2.07
N PRO A 135 -9.47 32.37 3.23
CA PRO A 135 -10.14 32.07 4.50
C PRO A 135 -11.22 33.12 4.81
N SER A 136 -12.37 32.66 5.29
CA SER A 136 -13.49 33.52 5.68
C SER A 136 -14.37 32.79 6.69
N MET A 137 -14.54 33.39 7.87
CA MET A 137 -15.47 32.88 8.87
C MET A 137 -16.92 32.94 8.40
N GLU A 138 -17.27 33.82 7.47
CA GLU A 138 -18.60 33.87 6.85
C GLU A 138 -18.82 32.62 5.98
N VAL A 139 -17.90 32.33 5.06
CA VAL A 139 -17.96 31.14 4.20
C VAL A 139 -17.93 29.86 5.05
N PHE A 140 -17.08 29.80 6.08
CA PHE A 140 -17.03 28.67 6.99
C PHE A 140 -18.37 28.42 7.70
N ARG A 141 -18.97 29.47 8.30
CA ARG A 141 -20.28 29.35 8.97
C ARG A 141 -21.40 28.99 7.99
N SER A 142 -21.37 29.53 6.78
CA SER A 142 -22.28 29.17 5.70
C SER A 142 -22.19 27.69 5.38
N MET A 143 -20.99 27.14 5.18
CA MET A 143 -20.81 25.70 4.96
C MET A 143 -21.33 24.84 6.12
N LEU A 144 -21.11 25.25 7.37
CA LEU A 144 -21.66 24.55 8.53
C LEU A 144 -23.20 24.59 8.56
N HIS A 145 -23.79 25.72 8.16
CA HIS A 145 -25.24 25.84 8.04
C HIS A 145 -25.79 24.90 6.96
N GLU A 146 -25.19 24.86 5.77
CA GLU A 146 -25.56 23.96 4.68
C GLU A 146 -25.47 22.47 5.09
N LEU A 147 -24.45 22.10 5.87
CA LEU A 147 -24.36 20.76 6.47
C LEU A 147 -25.50 20.48 7.45
N ALA A 148 -25.87 21.47 8.28
CA ALA A 148 -26.92 21.31 9.29
C ALA A 148 -28.32 21.17 8.68
N ILE A 149 -28.60 21.88 7.58
CA ILE A 149 -29.87 21.78 6.86
C ILE A 149 -29.93 20.59 5.89
N GLY A 150 -28.85 19.81 5.79
CA GLY A 150 -28.82 18.58 5.01
C GLY A 150 -28.69 18.79 3.51
N ARG A 151 -27.88 19.75 3.06
CA ARG A 151 -27.49 19.91 1.65
C ARG A 151 -27.14 18.55 1.03
N GLU A 152 -27.55 18.33 -0.22
CA GLU A 152 -27.23 17.08 -0.92
C GLU A 152 -25.71 16.91 -1.05
N ASN A 153 -25.23 15.71 -0.70
CA ASN A 153 -23.83 15.33 -0.86
C ASN A 153 -23.73 13.90 -1.40
N ARG A 154 -23.26 13.77 -2.64
CA ARG A 154 -23.29 12.50 -3.39
C ARG A 154 -22.33 11.43 -2.85
N ASP A 155 -21.21 11.82 -2.26
CA ASP A 155 -20.22 10.87 -1.72
C ASP A 155 -20.18 10.85 -0.18
N GLY A 156 -20.99 11.70 0.47
CA GLY A 156 -20.98 11.88 1.92
C GLY A 156 -19.66 12.42 2.48
N ALA A 157 -18.75 12.93 1.63
CA ALA A 157 -17.40 13.37 1.98
C ALA A 157 -17.15 14.85 1.63
N ASP A 158 -15.89 15.29 1.75
CA ASP A 158 -15.48 16.66 1.40
C ASP A 158 -15.60 16.94 -0.10
N GLN A 159 -15.31 15.93 -0.93
CA GLN A 159 -15.30 16.04 -2.39
C GLN A 159 -16.68 16.36 -2.97
N GLY A 160 -17.73 15.61 -2.60
CA GLY A 160 -19.10 15.89 -3.02
C GLY A 160 -19.66 17.15 -2.40
N PHE A 161 -19.37 17.42 -1.11
CA PHE A 161 -19.84 18.64 -0.45
C PHE A 161 -19.28 19.90 -1.13
N LEU A 162 -17.96 20.00 -1.27
CA LEU A 162 -17.31 21.18 -1.86
C LEU A 162 -17.73 21.36 -3.32
N ALA A 163 -17.82 20.27 -4.10
CA ALA A 163 -18.30 20.33 -5.48
C ALA A 163 -19.72 20.91 -5.59
N SER A 164 -20.60 20.55 -4.65
CA SER A 164 -21.95 21.12 -4.61
C SER A 164 -22.00 22.58 -4.12
N TYR A 165 -21.09 22.97 -3.22
CA TYR A 165 -21.05 24.31 -2.61
C TYR A 165 -20.43 25.35 -3.55
N PHE A 166 -19.51 24.95 -4.43
CA PHE A 166 -18.92 25.78 -5.49
C PHE A 166 -19.29 25.27 -6.89
N PRO A 167 -20.59 25.21 -7.25
CA PRO A 167 -21.03 24.58 -8.49
C PRO A 167 -20.54 25.35 -9.73
N ASP A 168 -20.44 26.68 -9.63
CA ASP A 168 -20.09 27.56 -10.73
C ASP A 168 -18.61 27.51 -11.10
N LEU A 169 -17.77 26.75 -10.37
CA LEU A 169 -16.34 26.66 -10.65
C LEU A 169 -16.06 26.11 -12.07
N LEU A 170 -16.96 25.27 -12.59
CA LEU A 170 -16.85 24.70 -13.93
C LEU A 170 -16.79 25.79 -15.02
N ASP A 171 -17.58 26.84 -14.85
CA ASP A 171 -17.73 27.93 -15.82
C ASP A 171 -16.72 29.06 -15.61
N GLN A 172 -15.82 28.94 -14.62
CA GLN A 172 -14.81 29.94 -14.32
C GLN A 172 -13.64 29.92 -15.31
N PRO A 173 -12.92 31.05 -15.48
CA PRO A 173 -11.71 31.10 -16.29
C PRO A 173 -10.60 30.21 -15.73
N MET A 174 -9.69 29.79 -16.61
CA MET A 174 -8.45 29.13 -16.20
C MET A 174 -7.53 30.14 -15.51
N PHE A 175 -6.90 29.71 -14.42
CA PHE A 175 -5.87 30.48 -13.74
C PHE A 175 -4.62 30.57 -14.61
N HIS A 176 -4.18 31.80 -14.83
CA HIS A 176 -2.89 32.13 -15.42
C HIS A 176 -2.16 33.07 -14.46
N GLN A 177 -0.90 32.77 -14.19
CA GLN A 177 -0.09 33.56 -13.27
C GLN A 177 0.00 35.02 -13.76
N PRO A 178 -0.41 36.01 -12.96
CA PRO A 178 -0.29 37.41 -13.33
C PRO A 178 1.18 37.87 -13.30
N PRO A 179 1.60 38.73 -14.25
CA PRO A 179 3.00 39.15 -14.38
C PRO A 179 3.52 39.98 -13.19
N ASN A 180 2.63 40.65 -12.46
CA ASN A 180 2.99 41.60 -11.39
C ASN A 180 2.84 41.03 -9.97
N ALA A 181 2.75 39.70 -9.83
CA ALA A 181 2.50 39.02 -8.54
C ALA A 181 1.24 39.51 -7.78
N THR A 182 0.31 40.14 -8.48
CA THR A 182 -0.96 40.63 -7.93
C THR A 182 -1.89 39.46 -7.62
N LYS A 183 -2.54 39.48 -6.47
CA LYS A 183 -3.59 38.50 -6.14
C LYS A 183 -4.83 38.79 -6.98
N LEU A 184 -5.38 37.74 -7.58
CA LEU A 184 -6.61 37.83 -8.35
C LEU A 184 -7.83 37.81 -7.42
N ASP A 185 -8.94 38.29 -7.96
CA ASP A 185 -10.27 38.28 -7.35
C ASP A 185 -11.21 37.41 -8.20
N GLY A 186 -12.09 36.66 -7.56
CA GLY A 186 -12.95 35.64 -8.17
C GLY A 186 -12.47 34.20 -8.00
N ASN A 187 -13.17 33.27 -8.64
CA ASN A 187 -12.86 31.84 -8.62
C ASN A 187 -12.20 31.43 -9.94
N TYR A 188 -11.31 30.45 -9.91
CA TYR A 188 -10.57 30.03 -11.11
C TYR A 188 -10.34 28.52 -11.18
N ARG A 189 -10.30 28.00 -12.39
CA ARG A 189 -9.88 26.61 -12.63
C ARG A 189 -8.37 26.52 -12.70
N LEU A 190 -7.77 25.62 -11.94
CA LEU A 190 -6.33 25.40 -11.97
C LEU A 190 -5.93 24.44 -13.10
N PRO A 191 -4.80 24.67 -13.81
CA PRO A 191 -4.25 23.73 -14.77
C PRO A 191 -3.96 22.33 -14.18
N LEU A 192 -4.13 21.29 -14.99
CA LEU A 192 -3.97 19.88 -14.55
C LEU A 192 -2.58 19.59 -13.98
N GLY A 193 -1.55 20.30 -14.43
CA GLY A 193 -0.19 20.18 -13.91
C GLY A 193 -0.03 20.43 -12.39
N TYR A 194 -0.97 21.17 -11.77
CA TYR A 194 -0.99 21.36 -10.31
C TYR A 194 -1.63 20.20 -9.55
N GLN A 195 -2.21 19.21 -10.23
CA GLN A 195 -2.76 18.01 -9.61
C GLN A 195 -2.77 16.84 -10.61
N MET A 196 -1.56 16.36 -10.91
CA MET A 196 -1.34 15.28 -11.86
C MET A 196 -1.70 13.94 -11.22
N ASP A 197 -2.86 13.38 -11.59
CA ASP A 197 -3.29 12.06 -11.13
C ASP A 197 -2.28 10.98 -11.57
N ALA A 198 -1.75 10.23 -10.59
CA ALA A 198 -0.81 9.13 -10.80
C ALA A 198 -1.33 8.05 -11.78
N SER A 199 -2.65 7.88 -11.90
CA SER A 199 -3.26 6.94 -12.84
C SER A 199 -2.93 7.26 -14.30
N TYR A 200 -2.84 8.54 -14.68
CA TYR A 200 -2.44 8.95 -16.02
C TYR A 200 -1.02 8.50 -16.36
N TYR A 201 -0.12 8.52 -15.38
CA TYR A 201 1.22 7.97 -15.55
C TYR A 201 1.17 6.45 -15.70
N TYR A 202 0.41 5.73 -14.89
CA TYR A 202 0.41 4.26 -14.94
C TYR A 202 -0.09 3.69 -16.26
N LEU A 203 -0.99 4.38 -16.97
CA LEU A 203 -1.46 3.97 -18.29
C LEU A 203 -0.39 4.10 -19.38
N LYS A 204 0.47 5.14 -19.30
CA LYS A 204 1.46 5.47 -20.35
C LYS A 204 2.91 5.22 -19.96
N LEU A 205 3.17 4.95 -18.68
CA LEU A 205 4.50 4.90 -18.04
C LEU A 205 5.38 6.14 -18.28
N ARG A 206 4.75 7.25 -18.64
CA ARG A 206 5.38 8.56 -18.83
C ARG A 206 4.35 9.64 -18.55
N TRP A 207 4.81 10.80 -18.11
CA TRP A 207 3.93 11.96 -17.95
C TRP A 207 3.59 12.54 -19.32
N THR A 208 2.30 12.78 -19.55
CA THR A 208 1.80 13.50 -20.72
C THR A 208 0.69 14.41 -20.22
N ILE A 209 1.10 15.55 -19.66
CA ILE A 209 0.17 16.54 -19.11
C ILE A 209 -0.16 17.55 -20.21
N PRO A 210 -1.44 17.73 -20.56
CA PRO A 210 -1.85 18.57 -21.68
C PRO A 210 -1.64 20.07 -21.42
N CYS A 211 -1.69 20.51 -20.15
CA CYS A 211 -1.59 21.93 -19.79
C CYS A 211 -1.08 22.15 -18.37
N GLY A 212 -0.42 23.30 -18.18
CA GLY A 212 0.10 23.73 -16.88
C GLY A 212 1.50 23.21 -16.55
N PRO A 213 2.07 23.68 -15.43
CA PRO A 213 3.39 23.25 -14.98
C PRO A 213 3.31 21.86 -14.34
N ASN A 214 4.26 20.96 -14.65
CA ASN A 214 4.31 19.61 -14.06
C ASN A 214 4.74 19.66 -12.59
N SER A 215 3.85 20.10 -11.71
CA SER A 215 4.20 20.57 -10.37
C SER A 215 3.91 19.58 -9.27
N VAL A 216 2.73 18.95 -9.28
CA VAL A 216 2.25 18.15 -8.14
C VAL A 216 1.65 16.85 -8.64
N ILE A 217 2.16 15.74 -8.14
CA ILE A 217 1.55 14.42 -8.34
C ILE A 217 0.55 14.19 -7.22
N THR A 218 -0.64 13.69 -7.54
CA THR A 218 -1.63 13.23 -6.55
C THR A 218 -1.85 11.73 -6.69
N PHE A 219 -2.03 11.05 -5.55
CA PHE A 219 -2.28 9.62 -5.51
C PHE A 219 -3.71 9.32 -5.02
N PRO A 220 -4.77 9.64 -5.78
CA PRO A 220 -6.17 9.41 -5.39
C PRO A 220 -6.56 7.93 -5.39
N SER A 221 -5.60 7.05 -5.65
CA SER A 221 -5.76 5.61 -5.77
C SER A 221 -6.42 4.97 -4.54
N ALA A 222 -7.00 3.80 -4.78
CA ALA A 222 -7.57 2.95 -3.74
C ALA A 222 -6.62 2.87 -2.53
N PRO A 223 -7.13 2.77 -1.29
CA PRO A 223 -6.29 2.82 -0.10
C PRO A 223 -5.12 1.85 -0.13
N TRP A 224 -5.20 0.71 -0.82
CA TRP A 224 -4.14 -0.30 -0.95
C TRP A 224 -3.02 0.03 -1.95
N LEU A 225 -3.20 1.09 -2.74
CA LEU A 225 -2.34 1.50 -3.84
C LEU A 225 -1.62 2.83 -3.55
N LYS A 226 -1.59 3.23 -2.28
CA LYS A 226 -0.89 4.44 -1.85
C LYS A 226 0.64 4.24 -1.97
N PRO A 227 1.38 5.33 -2.24
CA PRO A 227 2.78 5.21 -2.64
C PRO A 227 3.74 4.87 -1.49
N TRP A 228 3.29 4.96 -0.24
CA TRP A 228 4.10 4.69 0.95
C TRP A 228 4.20 3.21 1.33
N TYR A 229 3.48 2.33 0.64
CA TYR A 229 3.55 0.92 0.95
C TYR A 229 4.81 0.26 0.44
N TRP A 230 5.33 -0.69 1.20
CA TRP A 230 6.48 -1.47 0.77
C TRP A 230 6.19 -2.33 -0.48
N TRP A 231 4.93 -2.67 -0.77
CA TRP A 231 4.57 -3.35 -2.01
C TRP A 231 4.30 -2.37 -3.17
N SER A 232 4.41 -1.06 -2.96
CA SER A 232 4.10 -0.04 -3.98
C SER A 232 5.00 -0.14 -5.20
N TRP A 233 6.28 -0.49 -5.04
CA TRP A 233 7.21 -0.76 -6.15
C TRP A 233 7.62 -2.23 -6.13
N PRO A 234 7.71 -2.91 -7.29
CA PRO A 234 7.59 -2.39 -8.65
C PRO A 234 6.16 -2.22 -9.16
N VAL A 235 5.12 -2.64 -8.43
CA VAL A 235 3.71 -2.67 -8.90
C VAL A 235 3.29 -1.33 -9.55
N LEU A 236 3.45 -0.24 -8.82
CA LEU A 236 3.15 1.13 -9.20
C LEU A 236 4.45 1.97 -9.19
N PRO A 237 5.09 2.21 -10.36
CA PRO A 237 6.45 2.74 -10.42
C PRO A 237 6.68 4.07 -9.67
N LEU A 238 5.68 4.96 -9.63
CA LEU A 238 5.75 6.23 -8.90
C LEU A 238 5.87 6.08 -7.37
N GLY A 239 5.58 4.91 -6.80
CA GLY A 239 5.86 4.63 -5.38
C GLY A 239 7.34 4.82 -5.04
N LEU A 240 8.24 4.49 -5.96
CA LEU A 240 9.68 4.71 -5.77
C LEU A 240 10.04 6.20 -5.66
N SER A 241 9.37 7.07 -6.42
CA SER A 241 9.56 8.52 -6.34
C SER A 241 9.17 9.06 -4.96
N TRP A 242 8.07 8.58 -4.39
CA TRP A 242 7.66 8.94 -3.03
C TRP A 242 8.65 8.41 -1.98
N HIS A 243 9.08 7.13 -2.09
CA HIS A 243 10.05 6.54 -1.17
C HIS A 243 11.43 7.20 -1.24
N ARG A 244 11.83 7.73 -2.40
CA ARG A 244 13.04 8.55 -2.56
C ARG A 244 12.93 9.86 -1.78
N GLN A 245 11.77 10.53 -1.82
CA GLN A 245 11.54 11.74 -1.03
C GLN A 245 11.57 11.46 0.46
N ARG A 246 10.88 10.40 0.89
CA ARG A 246 10.95 9.96 2.28
C ARG A 246 12.37 9.68 2.75
N LEU A 247 13.17 8.96 1.95
CA LEU A 247 14.56 8.65 2.31
C LEU A 247 15.38 9.92 2.54
N GLN A 248 15.12 10.97 1.75
CA GLN A 248 15.82 12.25 1.85
C GLN A 248 15.31 13.17 2.97
N THR A 249 14.11 12.93 3.51
CA THR A 249 13.46 13.83 4.47
C THR A 249 13.31 13.23 5.87
N LEU A 250 12.62 12.09 5.98
CA LEU A 250 12.25 11.46 7.26
C LEU A 250 13.07 10.20 7.55
N GLY A 251 13.52 9.50 6.51
CA GLY A 251 14.17 8.20 6.62
C GLY A 251 13.22 7.07 7.04
N TYR A 252 13.80 5.96 7.52
CA TYR A 252 13.10 4.74 7.94
C TYR A 252 13.47 4.29 9.35
N ASN A 253 14.11 5.16 10.14
CA ASN A 253 14.67 4.80 11.45
C ASN A 253 13.59 4.32 12.44
N ALA A 254 12.36 4.84 12.34
CA ALA A 254 11.25 4.45 13.21
C ALA A 254 10.85 2.97 13.02
N GLU A 255 10.92 2.45 11.78
CA GLU A 255 10.58 1.06 11.48
C GLU A 255 11.76 0.09 11.61
N MET A 256 13.01 0.57 11.60
CA MET A 256 14.21 -0.28 11.60
C MET A 256 14.29 -1.27 12.77
N PRO A 257 13.95 -0.93 14.03
CA PRO A 257 13.97 -1.90 15.12
C PRO A 257 13.08 -3.13 14.85
N VAL A 258 11.87 -2.90 14.31
CA VAL A 258 10.94 -3.99 13.96
C VAL A 258 11.48 -4.83 12.81
N VAL A 259 12.04 -4.18 11.78
CA VAL A 259 12.66 -4.86 10.64
C VAL A 259 13.82 -5.75 11.09
N LEU A 260 14.70 -5.26 11.97
CA LEU A 260 15.83 -6.03 12.50
C LEU A 260 15.36 -7.21 13.34
N MET A 261 14.36 -7.02 14.20
CA MET A 261 13.75 -8.10 14.97
C MET A 261 13.16 -9.19 14.05
N GLN A 262 12.46 -8.79 12.99
CA GLN A 262 11.91 -9.74 12.00
C GLN A 262 13.00 -10.54 11.30
N TRP A 263 14.11 -9.89 10.91
CA TRP A 263 15.27 -10.59 10.36
C TRP A 263 15.84 -11.64 11.31
N ILE A 264 16.07 -11.28 12.57
CA ILE A 264 16.60 -12.20 13.59
C ILE A 264 15.67 -13.40 13.76
N VAL A 265 14.36 -13.15 13.90
CA VAL A 265 13.36 -14.20 14.06
C VAL A 265 13.33 -15.14 12.84
N TYR A 266 13.27 -14.59 11.62
CA TYR A 266 13.22 -15.42 10.41
C TYR A 266 14.50 -16.24 10.21
N LEU A 267 15.68 -15.66 10.44
CA LEU A 267 16.94 -16.39 10.37
C LEU A 267 17.02 -17.49 11.44
N GLY A 268 16.58 -17.20 12.67
CA GLY A 268 16.47 -18.18 13.73
C GLY A 268 15.54 -19.34 13.38
N VAL A 269 14.36 -19.06 12.82
CA VAL A 269 13.41 -20.07 12.33
C VAL A 269 14.05 -20.95 11.25
N ILE A 270 14.74 -20.35 10.28
CA ILE A 270 15.42 -21.10 9.21
C ILE A 270 16.51 -22.02 9.80
N ALA A 271 17.32 -21.53 10.74
CA ALA A 271 18.36 -22.31 11.39
C ALA A 271 17.77 -23.49 12.18
N MET A 272 16.73 -23.23 13.00
CA MET A 272 16.04 -24.25 13.78
C MET A 272 15.36 -25.29 12.90
N ALA A 273 14.71 -24.87 11.81
CA ALA A 273 14.11 -25.76 10.83
C ALA A 273 15.17 -26.70 10.21
N ARG A 274 16.34 -26.17 9.84
CA ARG A 274 17.44 -27.01 9.31
C ARG A 274 17.93 -28.04 10.33
N LEU A 275 18.07 -27.67 11.60
CA LEU A 275 18.47 -28.58 12.67
C LEU A 275 17.40 -29.64 12.97
N ALA A 276 16.12 -29.27 12.95
CA ALA A 276 15.02 -30.20 13.23
C ALA A 276 14.85 -31.29 12.15
N ARG A 277 15.18 -30.97 10.88
CA ARG A 277 15.02 -31.89 9.75
C ARG A 277 15.81 -33.18 9.90
N SER A 278 17.00 -33.13 10.52
CA SER A 278 17.84 -34.32 10.74
C SER A 278 17.27 -35.28 11.80
N ASN A 279 16.47 -34.76 12.74
CA ASN A 279 15.88 -35.52 13.84
C ASN A 279 14.47 -36.04 13.50
N LEU A 280 13.66 -35.27 12.75
CA LEU A 280 12.28 -35.63 12.37
C LEU A 280 12.21 -36.79 11.36
N SER A 281 13.18 -36.89 10.45
CA SER A 281 13.27 -38.00 9.49
C SER A 281 13.36 -39.37 10.18
N LYS A 282 13.94 -39.42 11.39
CA LYS A 282 14.06 -40.65 12.20
C LYS A 282 12.76 -41.03 12.94
N LEU A 283 11.89 -40.05 13.22
CA LEU A 283 10.69 -40.23 14.06
C LEU A 283 9.42 -40.52 13.25
N CYS A 284 9.26 -39.94 12.06
CA CYS A 284 8.04 -40.09 11.25
C CYS A 284 7.93 -41.42 10.51
N TYR A 285 9.06 -42.10 10.23
CA TYR A 285 9.06 -43.42 9.58
C TYR A 285 8.30 -44.48 10.40
N ARG A 286 8.09 -44.24 11.71
CA ARG A 286 7.49 -45.21 12.65
C ARG A 286 5.96 -45.07 12.82
N ARG A 287 5.29 -44.07 12.22
CA ARG A 287 3.90 -43.70 12.59
C ARG A 287 2.84 -43.88 11.47
N VAL A 288 3.23 -44.14 10.22
CA VAL A 288 2.30 -44.15 9.06
C VAL A 288 1.86 -45.57 8.66
N GLU A 289 1.55 -46.43 9.62
CA GLU A 289 1.14 -47.81 9.28
C GLU A 289 -0.39 -48.02 9.20
N LYS A 290 -1.22 -47.18 9.83
CA LYS A 290 -2.70 -47.33 9.79
C LYS A 290 -3.41 -45.98 9.97
N SER A 291 -3.84 -45.32 8.89
CA SER A 291 -4.70 -44.13 8.99
C SER A 291 -5.90 -44.21 8.04
N SER A 292 -7.08 -43.91 8.57
CA SER A 292 -8.35 -43.83 7.82
C SER A 292 -8.34 -42.70 6.77
N SER A 293 -9.11 -42.85 5.68
CA SER A 293 -9.22 -41.89 4.57
C SER A 293 -9.59 -40.47 5.03
N SER A 294 -10.37 -40.34 6.09
CA SER A 294 -10.75 -39.03 6.67
C SER A 294 -9.57 -38.30 7.31
N ILE A 295 -8.63 -39.03 7.93
CA ILE A 295 -7.45 -38.46 8.59
C ILE A 295 -6.47 -37.95 7.54
N GLN A 296 -6.30 -38.70 6.44
CA GLN A 296 -5.45 -38.32 5.32
C GLN A 296 -5.96 -37.04 4.62
N THR A 297 -7.29 -36.91 4.46
CA THR A 297 -7.91 -35.68 3.92
C THR A 297 -7.67 -34.48 4.83
N GLY A 298 -7.85 -34.64 6.15
CA GLY A 298 -7.56 -33.59 7.13
C GLY A 298 -6.10 -33.13 7.10
N LEU A 299 -5.15 -34.08 6.99
CA LEU A 299 -3.72 -33.77 6.91
C LEU A 299 -3.35 -32.99 5.63
N LYS A 300 -3.97 -33.33 4.49
CA LYS A 300 -3.78 -32.58 3.23
C LYS A 300 -4.29 -31.14 3.35
N LEU A 301 -5.47 -30.94 3.92
CA LEU A 301 -6.04 -29.61 4.18
C LEU A 301 -5.13 -28.80 5.11
N LEU A 302 -4.65 -29.40 6.20
CA LEU A 302 -3.73 -28.75 7.14
C LEU A 302 -2.41 -28.37 6.46
N THR A 303 -1.88 -29.23 5.60
CA THR A 303 -0.67 -28.96 4.81
C THR A 303 -0.87 -27.74 3.91
N LEU A 304 -1.99 -27.70 3.16
CA LEU A 304 -2.30 -26.59 2.26
C LEU A 304 -2.44 -25.27 3.03
N TRP A 305 -3.22 -25.27 4.11
CA TRP A 305 -3.39 -24.08 4.96
C TRP A 305 -2.09 -23.60 5.59
N SER A 306 -1.19 -24.52 5.96
CA SER A 306 0.12 -24.17 6.49
C SER A 306 0.99 -23.46 5.45
N ILE A 307 0.95 -23.91 4.18
CA ILE A 307 1.66 -23.25 3.08
C ILE A 307 1.04 -21.88 2.77
N VAL A 308 -0.30 -21.80 2.69
CA VAL A 308 -0.99 -20.52 2.47
C VAL A 308 -0.64 -19.53 3.58
N ALA A 309 -0.71 -19.94 4.85
CA ALA A 309 -0.34 -19.11 5.99
C ALA A 309 1.12 -18.64 5.91
N ALA A 310 2.05 -19.51 5.47
CA ALA A 310 3.46 -19.15 5.31
C ALA A 310 3.69 -18.00 4.30
N TYR A 311 2.86 -17.89 3.25
CA TYR A 311 2.96 -16.80 2.26
C TYR A 311 2.09 -15.58 2.59
N VAL A 312 1.03 -15.74 3.38
CA VAL A 312 0.10 -14.66 3.74
C VAL A 312 0.56 -13.91 4.99
N LEU A 313 1.02 -14.61 6.02
CA LEU A 313 1.36 -14.00 7.30
C LEU A 313 2.48 -12.94 7.21
N PRO A 314 3.62 -13.17 6.52
CA PRO A 314 4.69 -12.18 6.44
C PRO A 314 4.22 -10.85 5.85
N PHE A 315 3.29 -10.88 4.89
CA PHE A 315 2.76 -9.68 4.25
C PHE A 315 2.15 -8.70 5.26
N PHE A 316 1.40 -9.22 6.24
CA PHE A 316 0.74 -8.41 7.26
C PHE A 316 1.64 -8.03 8.44
N LEU A 317 2.73 -8.77 8.66
CA LEU A 317 3.68 -8.49 9.74
C LEU A 317 4.66 -7.37 9.38
N ILE A 318 5.03 -7.23 8.12
CA ILE A 318 5.99 -6.21 7.68
C ILE A 318 5.39 -4.82 7.90
N PRO A 319 6.11 -3.89 8.57
CA PRO A 319 5.61 -2.53 8.75
C PRO A 319 5.33 -1.91 7.37
N ARG A 320 4.10 -1.45 7.18
CA ARG A 320 3.57 -1.08 5.86
C ARG A 320 4.39 -0.02 5.14
N THR A 321 4.98 0.88 5.91
CA THR A 321 5.69 2.07 5.45
C THR A 321 7.17 1.81 5.12
N VAL A 322 7.72 0.59 5.25
CA VAL A 322 9.15 0.36 4.95
C VAL A 322 9.47 0.55 3.46
N HIS A 323 10.76 0.74 3.15
CA HIS A 323 11.22 0.86 1.77
C HIS A 323 10.87 -0.40 0.95
N PRO A 324 10.43 -0.29 -0.33
CA PRO A 324 9.95 -1.45 -1.08
C PRO A 324 10.95 -2.60 -1.23
N LEU A 325 12.22 -2.28 -1.50
CA LEU A 325 13.28 -3.29 -1.55
C LEU A 325 13.45 -4.05 -0.22
N LEU A 326 13.33 -3.36 0.92
CA LEU A 326 13.39 -4.00 2.23
C LEU A 326 12.14 -4.83 2.51
N GLY A 327 10.96 -4.33 2.14
CA GLY A 327 9.70 -5.06 2.31
C GLY A 327 9.67 -6.35 1.50
N TRP A 328 10.01 -6.32 0.21
CA TRP A 328 10.04 -7.53 -0.62
C TRP A 328 11.10 -8.54 -0.17
N THR A 329 12.29 -8.08 0.22
CA THR A 329 13.32 -8.99 0.76
C THR A 329 12.86 -9.65 2.06
N LEU A 330 12.28 -8.88 2.97
CA LEU A 330 11.75 -9.39 4.23
C LEU A 330 10.54 -10.31 4.02
N TYR A 331 9.69 -10.02 3.04
CA TYR A 331 8.58 -10.87 2.63
C TYR A 331 9.05 -12.22 2.11
N LEU A 332 10.02 -12.23 1.20
CA LEU A 332 10.55 -13.47 0.62
C LEU A 332 11.28 -14.31 1.68
N VAL A 333 12.07 -13.68 2.54
CA VAL A 333 12.78 -14.36 3.64
C VAL A 333 11.80 -14.89 4.69
N GLY A 334 10.80 -14.10 5.08
CA GLY A 334 9.75 -14.53 6.02
C GLY A 334 8.92 -15.69 5.45
N SER A 335 8.53 -15.60 4.18
CA SER A 335 7.79 -16.67 3.50
C SER A 335 8.60 -17.95 3.40
N PHE A 336 9.90 -17.85 3.11
CA PHE A 336 10.82 -18.99 3.12
C PHE A 336 10.98 -19.58 4.53
N ALA A 337 11.15 -18.74 5.55
CA ALA A 337 11.29 -19.17 6.94
C ALA A 337 10.06 -19.96 7.42
N LEU A 338 8.84 -19.43 7.22
CA LEU A 338 7.62 -20.12 7.60
C LEU A 338 7.36 -21.36 6.75
N SER A 339 7.66 -21.30 5.45
CA SER A 339 7.57 -22.48 4.58
C SER A 339 8.52 -23.58 5.02
N SER A 340 9.68 -23.25 5.60
CA SER A 340 10.63 -24.25 6.10
C SER A 340 10.08 -25.07 7.27
N ILE A 341 9.22 -24.47 8.09
CA ILE A 341 8.48 -25.18 9.15
C ILE A 341 7.53 -26.20 8.51
N ALA A 342 6.70 -25.76 7.55
CA ALA A 342 5.76 -26.64 6.86
C ALA A 342 6.46 -27.76 6.09
N MET A 343 7.58 -27.45 5.41
CA MET A 343 8.39 -28.42 4.68
C MET A 343 8.91 -29.54 5.60
N ASN A 344 9.36 -29.18 6.80
CA ASN A 344 9.90 -30.17 7.75
C ASN A 344 8.80 -30.92 8.50
N ALA A 345 7.73 -30.25 8.90
CA ALA A 345 6.61 -30.86 9.62
C ALA A 345 5.89 -31.93 8.78
N PHE A 346 5.76 -31.69 7.48
CA PHE A 346 5.04 -32.57 6.55
C PHE A 346 5.94 -33.29 5.54
N LEU A 347 7.28 -33.21 5.70
CA LEU A 347 8.29 -33.82 4.83
C LEU A 347 8.08 -33.54 3.33
N LEU A 348 7.75 -32.28 3.00
CA LEU A 348 7.36 -31.89 1.65
C LEU A 348 8.56 -31.67 0.73
N PRO A 349 8.39 -31.85 -0.59
CA PRO A 349 9.38 -31.51 -1.59
C PRO A 349 9.59 -29.99 -1.62
N MET A 350 10.82 -29.57 -1.29
CA MET A 350 11.17 -28.16 -1.15
C MET A 350 10.82 -27.32 -2.37
N LEU A 351 11.19 -27.80 -3.57
CA LEU A 351 10.94 -27.05 -4.81
C LEU A 351 9.45 -26.80 -5.05
N ALA A 352 8.58 -27.75 -4.70
CA ALA A 352 7.14 -27.61 -4.89
C ALA A 352 6.56 -26.54 -3.95
N VAL A 353 6.98 -26.54 -2.68
CA VAL A 353 6.52 -25.56 -1.68
C VAL A 353 7.03 -24.15 -2.02
N LEU A 354 8.25 -24.03 -2.56
CA LEU A 354 8.86 -22.73 -2.90
C LEU A 354 8.47 -22.19 -4.28
N THR A 355 7.78 -22.98 -5.11
CA THR A 355 7.35 -22.57 -6.46
C THR A 355 6.57 -21.24 -6.47
N PRO A 356 5.59 -20.99 -5.57
CA PRO A 356 4.90 -19.71 -5.51
C PRO A 356 5.85 -18.54 -5.25
N GLY A 357 6.84 -18.72 -4.36
CA GLY A 357 7.84 -17.68 -4.06
C GLY A 357 8.72 -17.33 -5.26
N LEU A 358 9.14 -18.35 -6.03
CA LEU A 358 9.88 -18.14 -7.29
C LEU A 358 9.01 -17.43 -8.34
N GLY A 359 7.74 -17.78 -8.44
CA GLY A 359 6.77 -17.10 -9.30
C GLY A 359 6.56 -15.64 -8.92
N ILE A 360 6.44 -15.34 -7.62
CA ILE A 360 6.35 -13.96 -7.11
C ILE A 360 7.62 -13.18 -7.47
N LEU A 361 8.81 -13.74 -7.21
CA LEU A 361 10.07 -13.09 -7.55
C LEU A 361 10.18 -12.78 -9.05
N GLY A 362 9.84 -13.75 -9.91
CA GLY A 362 9.85 -13.51 -11.35
C GLY A 362 8.81 -12.49 -11.80
N ALA A 363 7.61 -12.48 -11.22
CA ALA A 363 6.59 -11.46 -11.49
C ALA A 363 7.08 -10.05 -11.09
N LEU A 364 7.81 -9.93 -9.97
CA LEU A 364 8.42 -8.66 -9.56
C LEU A 364 9.48 -8.20 -10.56
N LEU A 365 10.32 -9.10 -11.06
CA LEU A 365 11.32 -8.77 -12.08
C LEU A 365 10.68 -8.33 -13.40
N VAL A 366 9.63 -9.04 -13.84
CA VAL A 366 8.82 -8.65 -15.00
C VAL A 366 8.23 -7.26 -14.78
N MET A 367 7.58 -7.02 -13.64
CA MET A 367 7.02 -5.71 -13.31
C MET A 367 8.06 -4.60 -13.23
N ALA A 368 9.28 -4.88 -12.77
CA ALA A 368 10.37 -3.91 -12.62
C ALA A 368 11.10 -3.60 -13.93
N PHE A 369 10.82 -4.35 -15.00
CA PHE A 369 11.51 -4.17 -16.28
C PHE A 369 11.25 -2.76 -16.86
N PRO A 370 12.30 -2.00 -17.22
CA PRO A 370 12.16 -0.57 -17.51
C PRO A 370 11.67 -0.24 -18.93
N TRP A 371 11.68 -1.21 -19.86
CA TRP A 371 11.50 -0.94 -21.30
C TRP A 371 10.10 -1.24 -21.83
N TYR A 372 9.08 -1.15 -20.98
CA TYR A 372 7.70 -1.22 -21.48
C TYR A 372 7.33 0.07 -22.22
N PRO A 373 6.68 -0.03 -23.40
CA PRO A 373 6.25 1.15 -24.15
C PRO A 373 5.12 1.91 -23.43
N ASP A 374 4.24 1.18 -22.74
CA ASP A 374 3.14 1.73 -21.94
C ASP A 374 2.67 0.73 -20.87
N GLY A 375 1.72 1.17 -20.04
CA GLY A 375 1.21 0.39 -18.92
C GLY A 375 0.34 -0.79 -19.33
N VAL A 376 -0.32 -0.72 -20.49
CA VAL A 376 -1.17 -1.80 -21.01
C VAL A 376 -0.30 -2.96 -21.45
N VAL A 377 0.76 -2.70 -22.23
CA VAL A 377 1.73 -3.72 -22.64
C VAL A 377 2.39 -4.36 -21.42
N ARG A 378 2.77 -3.54 -20.43
CA ARG A 378 3.29 -4.05 -19.15
C ARG A 378 2.32 -5.01 -18.47
N ALA A 379 1.05 -4.64 -18.35
CA ALA A 379 0.02 -5.49 -17.75
C ALA A 379 -0.18 -6.81 -18.53
N LEU A 380 -0.19 -6.75 -19.86
CA LEU A 380 -0.30 -7.93 -20.72
C LEU A 380 0.89 -8.88 -20.55
N VAL A 381 2.12 -8.37 -20.42
CA VAL A 381 3.30 -9.20 -20.20
C VAL A 381 3.29 -9.83 -18.80
N VAL A 382 2.83 -9.11 -17.76
CA VAL A 382 2.62 -9.69 -16.43
C VAL A 382 1.56 -10.80 -16.48
N PHE A 383 0.46 -10.60 -17.21
CA PHE A 383 -0.57 -11.62 -17.41
C PHE A 383 -0.02 -12.84 -18.16
N ALA A 384 0.75 -12.63 -19.24
CA ALA A 384 1.40 -13.72 -19.97
C ALA A 384 2.39 -14.50 -19.10
N TYR A 385 3.18 -13.81 -18.27
CA TYR A 385 4.05 -14.45 -17.28
C TYR A 385 3.25 -15.32 -16.30
N ALA A 386 2.17 -14.78 -15.73
CA ALA A 386 1.31 -15.52 -14.80
C ALA A 386 0.69 -16.76 -15.47
N PHE A 387 0.24 -16.63 -16.73
CA PHE A 387 -0.29 -17.74 -17.52
C PHE A 387 0.77 -18.83 -17.73
N CYS A 388 2.00 -18.46 -18.10
CA CYS A 388 3.10 -19.42 -18.27
C CYS A 388 3.52 -20.10 -16.95
N CYS A 389 3.41 -19.41 -15.82
CA CYS A 389 3.71 -19.97 -14.50
C CYS A 389 2.59 -20.85 -13.94
N ALA A 390 1.35 -20.70 -14.40
CA ALA A 390 0.20 -21.41 -13.85
C ALA A 390 0.32 -22.96 -13.95
N PRO A 391 0.76 -23.56 -15.08
CA PRO A 391 1.00 -25.01 -15.15
C PRO A 391 2.08 -25.47 -14.16
N ILE A 392 3.14 -24.68 -13.98
CA ILE A 392 4.23 -25.02 -13.04
C ILE A 392 3.68 -25.00 -11.61
N ALA A 393 2.95 -23.96 -11.23
CA ALA A 393 2.30 -23.87 -9.92
C ALA A 393 1.32 -25.03 -9.70
N TRP A 394 0.54 -25.39 -10.72
CA TRP A 394 -0.38 -26.54 -10.66
C TRP A 394 0.36 -27.86 -10.45
N THR A 395 1.42 -28.14 -11.21
CA THR A 395 2.21 -29.36 -11.02
C THR A 395 2.85 -29.44 -9.64
N SER A 396 3.30 -28.32 -9.08
CA SER A 396 3.82 -28.24 -7.71
C SER A 396 2.72 -28.50 -6.67
N LEU A 397 1.51 -27.96 -6.87
CA LEU A 397 0.36 -28.22 -6.02
C LEU A 397 -0.02 -29.71 -6.03
N VAL A 398 -0.11 -30.32 -7.22
CA VAL A 398 -0.38 -31.76 -7.36
C VAL A 398 0.68 -32.58 -6.62
N LYS A 399 1.97 -32.26 -6.79
CA LYS A 399 3.07 -32.94 -6.07
C LYS A 399 2.88 -32.89 -4.55
N ILE A 400 2.55 -31.71 -3.99
CA ILE A 400 2.27 -31.54 -2.57
C ILE A 400 1.09 -32.42 -2.12
N MET A 401 0.00 -32.47 -2.91
CA MET A 401 -1.19 -33.26 -2.58
C MET A 401 -0.96 -34.78 -2.70
N THR A 402 -0.03 -35.22 -3.56
CA THR A 402 0.33 -36.63 -3.75
C THR A 402 1.38 -37.14 -2.76
N CYS A 403 2.17 -36.28 -2.12
CA CYS A 403 3.19 -36.71 -1.14
C CYS A 403 2.60 -37.52 0.03
N HIS A 404 1.34 -37.26 0.38
CA HIS A 404 0.63 -38.01 1.42
C HIS A 404 0.03 -39.35 0.94
N GLN A 405 0.27 -39.79 -0.31
CA GLN A 405 -0.30 -41.01 -0.91
C GLN A 405 0.69 -42.18 -1.05
N VAL A 406 1.96 -42.04 -0.67
CA VAL A 406 2.93 -43.14 -0.78
C VAL A 406 2.67 -44.16 0.34
N SER A 407 1.90 -45.20 -0.01
CA SER A 407 1.81 -46.47 0.73
C SER A 407 3.16 -47.21 0.64
N PRO A 408 3.65 -47.86 1.71
CA PRO A 408 4.96 -48.54 1.76
C PRO A 408 5.11 -49.77 0.83
N GLU A 409 4.07 -50.16 0.09
CA GLU A 409 4.11 -51.33 -0.81
C GLU A 409 5.03 -51.18 -2.04
N LYS A 410 5.45 -49.96 -2.40
CA LYS A 410 6.37 -49.75 -3.54
C LYS A 410 7.85 -49.90 -3.18
N GLU A 411 8.24 -49.70 -1.92
CA GLU A 411 9.64 -49.88 -1.49
C GLU A 411 9.95 -51.34 -1.15
N THR A 412 8.98 -52.13 -0.67
CA THR A 412 9.17 -53.58 -0.46
C THR A 412 9.37 -54.35 -1.76
N LYS A 413 8.70 -53.93 -2.86
CA LYS A 413 8.92 -54.53 -4.18
C LYS A 413 10.25 -54.12 -4.82
N ALA A 414 10.76 -52.92 -4.51
CA ALA A 414 12.09 -52.50 -4.94
C ALA A 414 13.20 -53.17 -4.13
N ALA A 415 13.03 -53.37 -2.82
CA ALA A 415 14.02 -54.08 -1.99
C ALA A 415 14.09 -55.59 -2.30
N ALA A 416 12.96 -56.21 -2.69
CA ALA A 416 12.91 -57.62 -3.06
C ALA A 416 13.61 -57.95 -4.40
N SER A 417 13.87 -56.95 -5.25
CA SER A 417 14.58 -57.17 -6.53
C SER A 417 16.12 -57.08 -6.41
N TRP A 418 16.65 -56.77 -5.23
CA TRP A 418 18.11 -56.57 -5.01
C TRP A 418 18.77 -57.69 -4.20
N PHE A 419 18.02 -58.67 -3.69
CA PHE A 419 18.57 -59.85 -3.05
C PHE A 419 18.31 -61.09 -3.92
N PRO A 420 19.36 -61.76 -4.46
CA PRO A 420 19.20 -63.05 -5.10
C PRO A 420 18.64 -64.06 -4.09
N GLN A 421 17.63 -64.85 -4.48
CA GLN A 421 17.17 -66.00 -3.72
C GLN A 421 18.36 -66.94 -3.47
N LEU A 422 18.76 -67.09 -2.21
CA LEU A 422 19.67 -68.14 -1.79
C LEU A 422 18.98 -69.48 -2.01
N THR A 423 19.65 -70.38 -2.75
CA THR A 423 19.24 -71.75 -3.01
C THR A 423 19.10 -72.55 -1.70
N PRO A 424 18.09 -73.42 -1.55
CA PRO A 424 18.00 -74.31 -0.40
C PRO A 424 19.06 -75.41 -0.47
N CYS A 425 19.71 -75.68 0.67
CA CYS A 425 20.59 -76.84 0.86
C CYS A 425 19.77 -78.15 0.83
N PRO A 426 20.28 -79.25 0.26
CA PRO A 426 19.58 -80.52 0.26
C PRO A 426 19.68 -81.19 1.63
N GLU A 427 18.53 -81.65 2.12
CA GLU A 427 18.43 -82.62 3.21
C GLU A 427 19.09 -83.94 2.78
N GLN A 428 20.02 -84.45 3.61
CA GLN A 428 20.42 -85.86 3.55
C GLN A 428 19.69 -86.61 4.65
N GLU A 429 18.84 -87.54 4.24
CA GLU A 429 18.29 -88.62 5.05
C GLU A 429 19.40 -89.65 5.38
N VAL A 430 19.44 -90.04 6.66
CA VAL A 430 20.05 -91.22 7.32
C VAL A 430 21.55 -91.45 7.14
#